data_AF-A0A9E3S6P9-F1
#
_entry.id   AF-A0A9E3S6P9-F1
#
_cell.length_a   1.000
_cell.length_b   1.000
_cell.length_c   1.000
_cell.angle_alpha   90.00
_cell.angle_beta   90.00
_cell.angle_gamma   90.00
#
_symmetry.space_group_name_H-M   'P 1'
#
loop_
_entity.id
_entity.type
_entity.pdbx_description
1 polymer ?
#
loop_
_entity_poly.entity_id
_entity_poly.type
_entity_poly.pdbx_seq_one_letter_code
_entity_poly.pdbx_strand_id
1 'polypeptide(L)'
;MRLLRLYTCGLAFAALLCLWGGCVKSPDNALPASVPANGCQTPLPEGRTIPASAADLTRKGEDIIARYACRSCHRPDTNTELAGAPELAPPLSRIAERRTGEWLRRYLHAPYPVRKNQLERMPNLALSDYDVELLARYLELLGTERLKLLPEFSLARETDPRRPRLLLGRSLFIRYNCMNCHSLGKHQIRIQRDAEGNVVFQHGALRAPDLTHAWQRLRPAWLLAVIQHPSDWMPWSRMPELNVTEEDAQDLAWYILNAIPSPPTDVTAARVAELLGDKCASCHGGNSPDAGLNLTSLDGLRRGAIDDLGNRREAVVPFAENSPLLGRMNGQKAHPQFPADAALTDDELAELTNWVLAGAPGYRE
;
A
#
# COMPACT_ATOMS: atom_id res chain seq x y z
N MET A 1 47.43 -15.79 57.80
CA MET A 1 46.12 -15.32 58.31
C MET A 1 45.25 -14.93 57.12
N ARG A 2 44.15 -15.69 56.91
CA ARG A 2 42.83 -15.38 56.30
C ARG A 2 42.72 -14.24 55.26
N LEU A 3 41.95 -14.30 54.17
CA LEU A 3 41.17 -15.30 53.41
C LEU A 3 40.53 -14.52 52.24
N LEU A 4 40.37 -15.15 51.07
CA LEU A 4 39.53 -14.69 49.95
C LEU A 4 38.05 -14.57 50.34
N ARG A 5 37.29 -13.72 49.63
CA ARG A 5 35.84 -13.90 49.41
C ARG A 5 35.44 -13.58 47.97
N LEU A 6 35.34 -14.66 47.19
CA LEU A 6 34.41 -14.83 46.07
C LEU A 6 33.02 -15.11 46.65
N TYR A 7 31.96 -14.64 45.99
CA TYR A 7 30.62 -15.20 46.17
C TYR A 7 29.97 -15.43 44.80
N THR A 8 29.90 -16.72 44.46
CA THR A 8 28.91 -17.34 43.57
C THR A 8 27.90 -18.11 44.42
N CYS A 9 26.65 -18.21 43.95
CA CYS A 9 25.58 -19.20 44.21
C CYS A 9 24.22 -18.49 44.33
N GLY A 10 23.10 -19.01 43.83
CA GLY A 10 22.84 -20.30 43.21
C GLY A 10 21.34 -20.43 42.92
N LEU A 11 21.02 -21.29 41.95
CA LEU A 11 19.68 -21.76 41.62
C LEU A 11 19.07 -22.56 42.77
N ALA A 12 17.76 -22.44 42.98
CA ALA A 12 16.96 -23.46 43.67
C ALA A 12 15.58 -23.60 43.00
N PHE A 13 15.34 -24.82 42.52
CA PHE A 13 14.05 -25.38 42.11
C PHE A 13 13.10 -25.48 43.31
N ALA A 14 11.81 -25.16 43.11
CA ALA A 14 10.73 -25.71 43.91
C ALA A 14 9.43 -25.76 43.09
N ALA A 15 8.91 -26.97 42.89
CA ALA A 15 7.57 -27.25 42.39
C ALA A 15 6.66 -27.60 43.58
N LEU A 16 5.43 -27.06 43.64
CA LEU A 16 4.18 -27.79 43.89
C LEU A 16 2.98 -26.82 44.05
N LEU A 17 2.01 -27.00 43.14
CA LEU A 17 0.55 -26.87 43.23
C LEU A 17 -0.06 -26.07 44.41
N CYS A 18 -0.84 -25.04 44.08
CA CYS A 18 -2.16 -24.85 44.70
C CYS A 18 -3.12 -24.12 43.75
N LEU A 19 -4.31 -24.72 43.64
CA LEU A 19 -5.48 -24.32 42.89
C LEU A 19 -6.25 -23.20 43.60
N TRP A 20 -7.04 -22.45 42.80
CA TRP A 20 -8.12 -21.52 43.14
C TRP A 20 -7.81 -20.01 43.28
N GLY A 21 -8.45 -19.25 42.36
CA GLY A 21 -9.08 -17.97 42.68
C GLY A 21 -8.18 -16.75 42.64
N GLY A 22 -7.93 -16.21 41.45
CA GLY A 22 -7.29 -14.90 41.32
C GLY A 22 -7.35 -14.37 39.90
N CYS A 23 -8.19 -13.36 39.70
CA CYS A 23 -8.36 -12.55 38.51
C CYS A 23 -7.10 -12.42 37.63
N VAL A 24 -7.17 -12.95 36.40
CA VAL A 24 -6.23 -12.61 35.33
C VAL A 24 -6.46 -11.13 35.02
N LYS A 25 -5.54 -10.27 35.46
CA LYS A 25 -5.43 -8.92 34.91
C LYS A 25 -5.17 -9.08 33.41
N SER A 26 -6.09 -8.54 32.61
CA SER A 26 -5.95 -8.31 31.18
C SER A 26 -4.55 -7.76 30.89
N PRO A 27 -3.79 -8.29 29.93
CA PRO A 27 -2.59 -7.59 29.49
C PRO A 27 -3.07 -6.28 28.87
N ASP A 28 -2.49 -5.18 29.35
CA ASP A 28 -2.73 -3.84 28.85
C ASP A 28 -2.52 -3.84 27.33
N ASN A 29 -3.63 -3.72 26.58
CA ASN A 29 -3.65 -3.52 25.12
C ASN A 29 -3.21 -2.09 24.79
N ALA A 30 -2.03 -1.69 25.26
CA ALA A 30 -1.37 -0.50 24.75
C ALA A 30 -0.91 -0.82 23.32
N LEU A 31 -1.39 -0.03 22.36
CA LEU A 31 -0.88 -0.04 20.99
C LEU A 31 0.65 0.08 21.03
N PRO A 32 1.41 -0.68 20.22
CA PRO A 32 2.86 -0.53 20.17
C PRO A 32 3.23 0.92 19.89
N ALA A 33 4.14 1.45 20.70
CA ALA A 33 4.63 2.80 20.55
C ALA A 33 5.32 2.98 19.19
N SER A 34 4.99 4.10 18.55
CA SER A 34 5.65 4.71 17.38
C SER A 34 5.75 3.90 16.10
N VAL A 35 4.73 4.03 15.24
CA VAL A 35 4.96 4.24 13.81
C VAL A 35 5.70 5.58 13.68
N PRO A 36 6.80 5.70 12.91
CA PRO A 36 7.51 6.97 12.76
C PRO A 36 6.54 8.08 12.34
N ALA A 37 6.69 9.25 12.97
CA ALA A 37 5.79 10.41 12.89
C ALA A 37 5.76 11.12 11.52
N ASN A 38 6.10 10.43 10.43
CA ASN A 38 6.12 10.99 9.07
C ASN A 38 4.88 10.56 8.26
N GLY A 39 3.90 9.91 8.89
CA GLY A 39 2.62 9.58 8.28
C GLY A 39 1.58 10.69 8.48
N CYS A 40 1.13 11.28 7.37
CA CYS A 40 0.00 12.21 7.26
C CYS A 40 -1.08 12.03 8.34
N GLN A 41 -1.20 13.00 9.26
CA GLN A 41 -2.41 13.19 10.06
C GLN A 41 -3.30 14.16 9.28
N THR A 42 -4.34 13.66 8.61
CA THR A 42 -5.42 14.55 8.18
C THR A 42 -6.14 15.04 9.43
N PRO A 43 -6.39 16.36 9.60
CA PRO A 43 -7.20 16.84 10.70
C PRO A 43 -8.58 16.19 10.66
N LEU A 44 -8.95 15.50 11.73
CA LEU A 44 -10.29 14.93 11.85
C LEU A 44 -11.32 16.09 11.87
N PRO A 45 -12.55 15.87 11.39
CA PRO A 45 -13.62 16.86 11.50
C PRO A 45 -13.78 17.34 12.96
N GLU A 46 -13.99 18.64 13.15
CA GLU A 46 -14.13 19.24 14.49
C GLU A 46 -15.13 18.45 15.36
N GLY A 47 -14.70 18.10 16.58
CA GLY A 47 -15.52 17.37 17.56
C GLY A 47 -15.55 15.84 17.40
N ARG A 48 -14.88 15.25 16.41
CA ARG A 48 -14.75 13.79 16.30
C ARG A 48 -13.36 13.31 16.72
N THR A 49 -13.31 12.44 17.73
CA THR A 49 -12.09 11.77 18.16
C THR A 49 -12.09 10.30 17.74
N ILE A 50 -10.92 9.83 17.30
CA ILE A 50 -10.70 8.41 17.03
C ILE A 50 -10.55 7.70 18.39
N PRO A 51 -11.32 6.62 18.66
CA PRO A 51 -11.19 5.91 19.92
C PRO A 51 -9.78 5.34 20.09
N ALA A 52 -9.25 5.41 21.31
CA ALA A 52 -7.96 4.82 21.65
C ALA A 52 -8.05 3.32 21.99
N SER A 53 -9.22 2.85 22.43
CA SER A 53 -9.39 1.45 22.86
C SER A 53 -9.56 0.52 21.64
N ALA A 54 -8.89 -0.63 21.66
CA ALA A 54 -9.01 -1.64 20.62
C ALA A 54 -10.46 -2.16 20.47
N ALA A 55 -11.19 -2.25 21.59
CA ALA A 55 -12.59 -2.68 21.60
C ALA A 55 -13.51 -1.67 20.88
N ASP A 56 -13.34 -0.37 21.14
CA ASP A 56 -14.14 0.66 20.45
C ASP A 56 -13.76 0.82 18.99
N LEU A 57 -12.47 0.73 18.66
CA LEU A 57 -12.01 0.69 17.27
C LEU A 57 -12.62 -0.50 16.52
N THR A 58 -12.66 -1.68 17.16
CA THR A 58 -13.27 -2.88 16.59
C THR A 58 -14.75 -2.68 16.33
N ARG A 59 -15.50 -2.23 17.33
CA ARG A 59 -16.94 -1.98 17.20
C ARG A 59 -17.25 -0.94 16.11
N LYS A 60 -16.61 0.23 16.15
CA LYS A 60 -16.84 1.28 15.15
C LYS A 60 -16.34 0.89 13.76
N GLY A 61 -15.26 0.11 13.67
CA GLY A 61 -14.73 -0.40 12.41
C GLY A 61 -15.70 -1.40 11.75
N GLU A 62 -16.26 -2.31 12.54
CA GLU A 62 -17.30 -3.24 12.07
C GLU A 62 -18.58 -2.50 11.64
N ASP A 63 -18.96 -1.42 12.32
CA ASP A 63 -20.07 -0.55 11.87
C ASP A 63 -19.78 0.04 10.48
N ILE A 64 -18.55 0.47 10.19
CA ILE A 64 -18.16 0.93 8.83
C ILE A 64 -18.24 -0.22 7.83
N ILE A 65 -17.68 -1.39 8.16
CA ILE A 65 -17.70 -2.59 7.30
C ILE A 65 -19.13 -2.97 6.91
N ALA A 66 -20.08 -2.87 7.84
CA ALA A 66 -21.49 -3.12 7.60
C ALA A 66 -22.14 -2.00 6.76
N ARG A 67 -21.95 -0.73 7.14
CA ARG A 67 -22.56 0.43 6.47
C ARG A 67 -22.21 0.53 4.99
N TYR A 68 -20.95 0.25 4.63
CA TYR A 68 -20.48 0.27 3.24
C TYR A 68 -20.49 -1.11 2.58
N ALA A 69 -21.11 -2.10 3.22
CA ALA A 69 -21.28 -3.46 2.71
C ALA A 69 -19.98 -4.12 2.21
N CYS A 70 -18.85 -3.88 2.89
CA CYS A 70 -17.53 -4.34 2.43
C CYS A 70 -17.48 -5.87 2.27
N ARG A 71 -18.22 -6.61 3.11
CA ARG A 71 -18.33 -8.07 3.09
C ARG A 71 -19.01 -8.63 1.83
N SER A 72 -19.67 -7.79 1.03
CA SER A 72 -20.22 -8.18 -0.28
C SER A 72 -19.13 -8.66 -1.24
N CYS A 73 -17.93 -8.06 -1.13
CA CYS A 73 -16.74 -8.44 -1.90
C CYS A 73 -15.66 -9.12 -1.04
N HIS A 74 -15.43 -8.61 0.19
CA HIS A 74 -14.38 -9.07 1.10
C HIS A 74 -14.91 -10.07 2.14
N ARG A 75 -15.05 -11.34 1.74
CA ARG A 75 -15.56 -12.38 2.64
C ARG A 75 -14.47 -12.86 3.63
N PRO A 76 -14.79 -13.05 4.93
CA PRO A 76 -13.82 -13.41 5.96
C PRO A 76 -13.28 -14.85 5.90
N ASP A 77 -13.88 -15.70 5.08
CA ASP A 77 -13.81 -17.18 5.14
C ASP A 77 -13.34 -17.84 3.83
N THR A 78 -12.72 -17.11 2.90
CA THR A 78 -12.16 -17.69 1.65
C THR A 78 -10.79 -18.36 1.81
N ASN A 79 -10.52 -18.96 2.98
CA ASN A 79 -9.37 -19.84 3.20
C ASN A 79 -9.63 -21.30 2.79
N THR A 80 -10.82 -21.63 2.29
CA THR A 80 -11.16 -22.99 1.85
C THR A 80 -11.91 -22.97 0.53
N GLU A 81 -11.30 -23.59 -0.48
CA GLU A 81 -11.95 -24.54 -1.41
C GLU A 81 -13.38 -24.30 -1.94
N LEU A 82 -13.85 -23.07 -2.14
CA LEU A 82 -14.92 -22.83 -3.12
C LEU A 82 -14.28 -22.71 -4.51
N ALA A 83 -13.81 -23.86 -4.99
CA ALA A 83 -13.37 -24.10 -6.35
C ALA A 83 -14.52 -23.80 -7.33
N GLY A 84 -14.66 -22.52 -7.74
CA GLY A 84 -15.56 -22.16 -8.84
C GLY A 84 -16.08 -20.72 -8.86
N ALA A 85 -16.21 -20.05 -7.71
CA ALA A 85 -16.62 -18.64 -7.70
C ALA A 85 -15.37 -17.73 -7.78
N PRO A 86 -15.27 -16.80 -8.75
CA PRO A 86 -14.15 -15.88 -8.80
C PRO A 86 -14.20 -14.98 -7.56
N GLU A 87 -13.24 -15.16 -6.66
CA GLU A 87 -13.07 -14.30 -5.48
C GLU A 87 -13.02 -12.83 -5.95
N LEU A 88 -14.05 -12.06 -5.57
CA LEU A 88 -14.21 -10.67 -5.99
C LEU A 88 -13.14 -9.78 -5.36
N ALA A 89 -12.84 -9.98 -4.08
CA ALA A 89 -11.77 -9.29 -3.38
C ALA A 89 -11.11 -10.16 -2.30
N PRO A 90 -9.83 -9.94 -1.97
CA PRO A 90 -9.11 -10.72 -0.95
C PRO A 90 -9.70 -10.53 0.46
N PRO A 91 -9.53 -11.49 1.39
CA PRO A 91 -9.98 -11.35 2.77
C PRO A 91 -9.26 -10.21 3.51
N LEU A 92 -9.96 -9.57 4.45
CA LEU A 92 -9.44 -8.46 5.26
C LEU A 92 -8.91 -8.89 6.64
N SER A 93 -9.21 -10.11 7.07
CA SER A 93 -8.95 -10.64 8.42
C SER A 93 -7.48 -10.60 8.86
N ARG A 94 -6.54 -10.51 7.90
CA ARG A 94 -5.09 -10.48 8.12
C ARG A 94 -4.39 -9.37 7.34
N ILE A 95 -5.15 -8.33 6.96
CA ILE A 95 -4.65 -7.32 6.00
C ILE A 95 -3.46 -6.53 6.55
N ALA A 96 -3.40 -6.33 7.87
CA ALA A 96 -2.33 -5.58 8.52
C ALA A 96 -0.96 -6.25 8.42
N GLU A 97 -0.92 -7.57 8.23
CA GLU A 97 0.34 -8.29 8.07
C GLU A 97 1.02 -7.91 6.75
N ARG A 98 0.23 -7.69 5.72
CA ARG A 98 0.69 -7.37 4.36
C ARG A 98 0.81 -5.87 4.14
N ARG A 99 -0.12 -5.08 4.67
CA ARG A 99 -0.31 -3.66 4.33
C ARG A 99 0.09 -2.75 5.48
N THR A 100 0.65 -1.58 5.14
CA THR A 100 0.90 -0.51 6.09
C THR A 100 -0.38 0.28 6.34
N GLY A 101 -0.56 0.87 7.52
CA GLY A 101 -1.68 1.78 7.78
C GLY A 101 -1.70 2.97 6.83
N GLU A 102 -0.53 3.46 6.46
CA GLU A 102 -0.38 4.56 5.50
C GLU A 102 -0.96 4.19 4.13
N TRP A 103 -0.66 2.99 3.65
CA TRP A 103 -1.27 2.47 2.43
C TRP A 103 -2.78 2.28 2.58
N LEU A 104 -3.25 1.75 3.71
CA LEU A 104 -4.67 1.55 3.97
C LEU A 104 -5.43 2.87 3.89
N ARG A 105 -4.94 3.93 4.55
CA ARG A 105 -5.51 5.28 4.47
C ARG A 105 -5.63 5.77 3.03
N ARG A 106 -4.53 5.71 2.26
CA ARG A 106 -4.51 6.17 0.87
C ARG A 106 -5.45 5.36 -0.03
N TYR A 107 -5.41 4.03 0.09
CA TYR A 107 -6.19 3.14 -0.76
C TYR A 107 -7.68 3.20 -0.44
N LEU A 108 -8.07 3.36 0.83
CA LEU A 108 -9.47 3.56 1.22
C LEU A 108 -10.01 4.92 0.76
N HIS A 109 -9.17 5.94 0.74
CA HIS A 109 -9.52 7.28 0.26
C HIS A 109 -9.69 7.33 -1.27
N ALA A 110 -8.76 6.71 -2.01
CA ALA A 110 -8.79 6.65 -3.47
C ALA A 110 -8.29 5.29 -3.99
N PRO A 111 -9.18 4.27 -4.09
CA PRO A 111 -8.83 2.96 -4.60
C PRO A 111 -8.37 3.01 -6.06
N TYR A 112 -7.55 2.04 -6.46
CA TYR A 112 -7.02 1.92 -7.82
C TYR A 112 -6.70 0.49 -8.23
N PRO A 113 -6.47 0.24 -9.53
CA PRO A 113 -6.03 -1.07 -9.98
C PRO A 113 -4.61 -1.36 -9.48
N VAL A 114 -4.51 -2.24 -8.48
CA VAL A 114 -3.21 -2.82 -8.06
C VAL A 114 -2.62 -3.74 -9.14
N ARG A 115 -3.43 -4.13 -10.13
CA ARG A 115 -3.06 -4.96 -11.28
C ARG A 115 -3.25 -4.13 -12.55
N LYS A 116 -2.17 -3.91 -13.31
CA LYS A 116 -2.18 -3.13 -14.56
C LYS A 116 -3.19 -3.64 -15.60
N ASN A 117 -3.48 -4.94 -15.60
CA ASN A 117 -4.32 -5.60 -16.59
C ASN A 117 -5.79 -5.77 -16.14
N GLN A 118 -6.23 -5.11 -15.07
CA GLN A 118 -7.60 -5.20 -14.56
C GLN A 118 -8.17 -3.81 -14.30
N LEU A 119 -9.47 -3.64 -14.56
CA LEU A 119 -10.20 -2.46 -14.11
C LEU A 119 -10.33 -2.47 -12.58
N GLU A 120 -10.63 -1.31 -11.99
CA GLU A 120 -10.81 -1.16 -10.55
C GLU A 120 -11.82 -2.16 -9.99
N ARG A 121 -11.32 -3.11 -9.18
CA ARG A 121 -12.17 -4.10 -8.51
C ARG A 121 -12.73 -3.58 -7.19
N MET A 122 -12.10 -2.58 -6.58
CA MET A 122 -12.63 -1.90 -5.40
C MET A 122 -13.24 -0.56 -5.85
N PRO A 123 -14.56 -0.36 -5.65
CA PRO A 123 -15.18 0.91 -5.96
C PRO A 123 -14.69 2.02 -5.02
N ASN A 124 -14.67 3.25 -5.50
CA ASN A 124 -14.52 4.40 -4.61
C ASN A 124 -15.83 4.60 -3.82
N LEU A 125 -15.79 4.27 -2.52
CA LEU A 125 -16.95 4.28 -1.63
C LEU A 125 -17.26 5.65 -1.02
N ALA A 126 -16.49 6.69 -1.35
CA ALA A 126 -16.68 8.03 -0.79
C ALA A 126 -16.63 8.10 0.74
N LEU A 127 -15.73 7.32 1.34
CA LEU A 127 -15.49 7.38 2.79
C LEU A 127 -15.07 8.79 3.20
N SER A 128 -15.67 9.32 4.26
CA SER A 128 -15.17 10.56 4.89
C SER A 128 -13.78 10.35 5.49
N ASP A 129 -12.99 11.41 5.66
CA ASP A 129 -11.65 11.33 6.28
C ASP A 129 -11.67 10.64 7.65
N TYR A 130 -12.73 10.91 8.43
CA TYR A 130 -12.94 10.23 9.71
C TYR A 130 -13.18 8.72 9.54
N ASP A 131 -14.01 8.32 8.58
CA ASP A 131 -14.26 6.90 8.30
C ASP A 131 -13.01 6.20 7.74
N VAL A 132 -12.23 6.87 6.88
CA VAL A 132 -10.94 6.37 6.37
C VAL A 132 -9.97 6.12 7.51
N GLU A 133 -9.77 7.10 8.39
CA GLU A 133 -8.83 6.98 9.51
C GLU A 133 -9.27 5.90 10.50
N LEU A 134 -10.56 5.87 10.86
CA LEU A 134 -11.09 4.89 11.79
C LEU A 134 -10.99 3.47 11.22
N LEU A 135 -11.40 3.29 9.96
CA LEU A 135 -11.35 2.00 9.28
C LEU A 135 -9.91 1.53 9.11
N ALA A 136 -8.98 2.41 8.72
CA ALA A 136 -7.57 2.05 8.60
C ALA A 136 -7.00 1.55 9.94
N ARG A 137 -7.27 2.25 11.05
CA ARG A 137 -6.82 1.80 12.38
C ARG A 137 -7.43 0.47 12.81
N TYR A 138 -8.73 0.29 12.57
CA TYR A 138 -9.37 -1.00 12.82
C TYR A 138 -8.71 -2.12 12.00
N LEU A 139 -8.49 -1.91 10.70
CA LEU A 139 -7.82 -2.87 9.84
C LEU A 139 -6.38 -3.16 10.27
N GLU A 140 -5.67 -2.19 10.86
CA GLU A 140 -4.34 -2.39 11.45
C GLU A 140 -4.36 -3.33 12.67
N LEU A 141 -5.50 -3.48 13.36
CA LEU A 141 -5.66 -4.48 14.43
C LEU A 141 -5.80 -5.91 13.88
N LEU A 142 -6.26 -6.07 12.64
CA LEU A 142 -6.52 -7.37 11.99
C LEU A 142 -5.24 -8.04 11.48
N GLY A 143 -4.25 -8.26 12.33
CA GLY A 143 -3.02 -8.96 11.95
C GLY A 143 -1.93 -9.03 13.00
N THR A 144 -2.19 -8.59 14.23
CA THR A 144 -1.15 -8.43 15.26
C THR A 144 -0.41 -9.72 15.61
N GLU A 145 -1.09 -10.87 15.74
CA GLU A 145 -0.43 -12.11 16.19
C GLU A 145 0.53 -12.70 15.15
N ARG A 146 0.13 -12.85 13.88
CA ARG A 146 1.03 -13.36 12.85
C ARG A 146 2.03 -12.33 12.33
N LEU A 147 1.73 -11.03 12.46
CA LEU A 147 2.71 -9.97 12.23
C LEU A 147 3.90 -10.10 13.20
N LYS A 148 3.69 -10.51 14.46
CA LYS A 148 4.78 -10.79 15.43
C LYS A 148 5.68 -11.96 15.03
N LEU A 149 5.20 -12.87 14.18
CA LEU A 149 5.99 -14.01 13.68
C LEU A 149 6.83 -13.64 12.44
N LEU A 150 6.58 -12.47 11.84
CA LEU A 150 7.36 -12.04 10.70
C LEU A 150 8.77 -11.66 11.15
N PRO A 151 9.80 -12.05 10.39
CA PRO A 151 11.17 -11.81 10.82
C PRO A 151 11.51 -10.33 10.82
N GLU A 152 12.23 -9.89 11.86
CA GLU A 152 12.73 -8.52 11.96
C GLU A 152 13.94 -8.34 11.04
N PHE A 153 13.70 -7.93 9.80
CA PHE A 153 14.76 -7.54 8.86
C PHE A 153 14.69 -6.06 8.52
N SER A 154 15.84 -5.39 8.56
CA SER A 154 16.00 -4.08 7.94
C SER A 154 16.15 -4.25 6.43
N LEU A 155 15.04 -4.56 5.76
CA LEU A 155 14.87 -4.37 4.32
C LEU A 155 14.54 -2.89 4.04
N ALA A 156 15.28 -2.00 4.71
CA ALA A 156 15.04 -0.57 4.63
C ALA A 156 15.19 -0.10 3.19
N ARG A 157 14.39 0.92 2.86
CA ARG A 157 14.52 1.62 1.61
C ARG A 157 15.86 2.34 1.60
N GLU A 158 16.72 2.00 0.65
CA GLU A 158 18.00 2.67 0.43
C GLU A 158 17.79 3.85 -0.53
N THR A 159 18.33 5.02 -0.16
CA THR A 159 18.27 6.23 -0.98
C THR A 159 19.15 6.13 -2.23
N ASP A 160 20.32 5.50 -2.09
CA ASP A 160 21.24 5.19 -3.19
C ASP A 160 21.69 3.72 -3.13
N PRO A 161 20.86 2.79 -3.65
CA PRO A 161 21.15 1.37 -3.62
C PRO A 161 22.37 1.02 -4.48
N ARG A 162 23.36 0.32 -3.90
CA ARG A 162 24.59 -0.04 -4.61
C ARG A 162 24.32 -0.89 -5.85
N ARG A 163 24.87 -0.47 -7.00
CA ARG A 163 24.69 -1.13 -8.31
C ARG A 163 24.94 -2.65 -8.33
N PRO A 164 25.99 -3.21 -7.68
CA PRO A 164 26.18 -4.65 -7.64
C PRO A 164 24.99 -5.43 -7.05
N ARG A 165 24.36 -4.91 -5.98
CA ARG A 165 23.22 -5.55 -5.33
C ARG A 165 21.96 -5.47 -6.19
N LEU A 166 21.76 -4.34 -6.88
CA LEU A 166 20.69 -4.22 -7.88
C LEU A 166 20.83 -5.23 -9.03
N LEU A 167 22.06 -5.46 -9.51
CA LEU A 167 22.34 -6.44 -10.55
C LEU A 167 22.11 -7.88 -10.06
N LEU A 168 22.54 -8.20 -8.82
CA LEU A 168 22.26 -9.49 -8.19
C LEU A 168 20.74 -9.73 -8.10
N GLY A 169 20.00 -8.82 -7.47
CA GLY A 169 18.55 -8.92 -7.33
C GLY A 169 17.82 -9.04 -8.67
N ARG A 170 18.25 -8.28 -9.68
CA ARG A 170 17.74 -8.41 -11.06
C ARG A 170 17.98 -9.80 -11.63
N SER A 171 19.17 -10.36 -11.43
CA SER A 171 19.51 -11.69 -11.91
C SER A 171 18.65 -12.77 -11.24
N LEU A 172 18.37 -12.64 -9.94
CA LEU A 172 17.48 -13.53 -9.21
C LEU A 172 16.04 -13.39 -9.69
N PHE A 173 15.56 -12.16 -9.92
CA PHE A 173 14.21 -11.91 -10.42
C PHE A 173 13.95 -12.56 -11.80
N ILE A 174 15.00 -12.65 -12.62
CA ILE A 174 14.97 -13.38 -13.90
C ILE A 174 15.09 -14.89 -13.67
N ARG A 175 16.04 -15.34 -12.85
CA ARG A 175 16.29 -16.76 -12.56
C ARG A 175 15.06 -17.47 -12.01
N TYR A 176 14.36 -16.85 -11.06
CA TYR A 176 13.13 -17.37 -10.47
C TYR A 176 11.89 -17.06 -11.30
N ASN A 177 12.06 -16.59 -12.55
CA ASN A 177 10.98 -16.32 -13.50
C ASN A 177 9.89 -15.36 -12.98
N CYS A 178 10.22 -14.45 -12.06
CA CYS A 178 9.25 -13.53 -11.46
C CYS A 178 8.57 -12.65 -12.54
N MET A 179 9.33 -12.27 -13.58
CA MET A 179 8.86 -11.46 -14.72
C MET A 179 7.89 -12.15 -15.69
N ASN A 180 7.67 -13.46 -15.54
CA ASN A 180 6.58 -14.14 -16.26
C ASN A 180 5.21 -13.69 -15.73
N CYS A 181 5.15 -13.26 -14.47
CA CYS A 181 3.91 -12.83 -13.84
C CYS A 181 3.94 -11.35 -13.44
N HIS A 182 5.00 -10.90 -12.77
CA HIS A 182 5.08 -9.58 -12.15
C HIS A 182 5.79 -8.55 -13.03
N SER A 183 5.29 -7.31 -12.99
CA SER A 183 6.00 -6.14 -13.51
C SER A 183 6.83 -5.49 -12.40
N LEU A 184 7.98 -4.90 -12.74
CA LEU A 184 8.81 -4.11 -11.84
C LEU A 184 9.53 -2.99 -12.61
N GLY A 185 8.96 -1.79 -12.57
CA GLY A 185 9.46 -0.63 -13.33
C GLY A 185 9.44 -0.89 -14.83
N LYS A 186 10.59 -0.75 -15.48
CA LYS A 186 10.76 -1.04 -16.91
C LYS A 186 10.76 -2.55 -17.24
N HIS A 187 10.85 -3.42 -16.24
CA HIS A 187 10.68 -4.86 -16.45
C HIS A 187 9.19 -5.17 -16.56
N GLN A 188 8.71 -5.24 -17.80
CA GLN A 188 7.35 -5.65 -18.09
C GLN A 188 7.24 -7.17 -18.14
N ILE A 189 6.01 -7.66 -18.00
CA ILE A 189 5.67 -9.07 -18.14
C ILE A 189 6.17 -9.56 -19.50
N ARG A 190 6.93 -10.66 -19.50
CA ARG A 190 7.40 -11.26 -20.77
C ARG A 190 6.23 -11.96 -21.47
N ILE A 191 5.84 -11.41 -22.63
CA ILE A 191 4.90 -12.08 -23.54
C ILE A 191 5.62 -13.29 -24.14
N GLN A 192 5.18 -14.49 -23.78
CA GLN A 192 5.69 -15.72 -24.38
C GLN A 192 4.93 -16.04 -25.66
N ARG A 193 5.63 -16.67 -26.61
CA ARG A 193 5.06 -17.17 -27.86
C ARG A 193 5.38 -18.66 -28.02
N ASP A 194 4.46 -19.42 -28.58
CA ASP A 194 4.70 -20.82 -28.95
C ASP A 194 5.58 -20.93 -30.21
N ALA A 195 5.86 -22.16 -30.66
CA ALA A 195 6.70 -22.41 -31.82
C ALA A 195 6.10 -21.85 -33.12
N GLU A 196 4.77 -21.70 -33.14
CA GLU A 196 3.96 -21.17 -34.23
C GLU A 196 3.84 -19.63 -34.18
N GLY A 197 4.36 -18.99 -33.13
CA GLY A 197 4.37 -17.53 -32.94
C GLY A 197 3.13 -16.96 -32.24
N ASN A 198 2.19 -17.79 -31.80
CA ASN A 198 0.99 -17.36 -31.07
C ASN A 198 1.33 -16.93 -29.65
N VAL A 199 0.62 -15.93 -29.13
CA VAL A 199 0.78 -15.50 -27.73
C VAL A 199 0.31 -16.59 -26.79
N VAL A 200 1.21 -17.05 -25.92
CA VAL A 200 0.89 -17.95 -24.82
C VAL A 200 0.39 -17.10 -23.65
N PHE A 201 -0.93 -17.11 -23.43
CA PHE A 201 -1.54 -16.37 -22.32
C PHE A 201 -1.15 -16.99 -20.98
N GLN A 202 -0.21 -16.36 -20.30
CA GLN A 202 0.10 -16.69 -18.93
C GLN A 202 -0.99 -16.12 -18.03
N HIS A 203 -1.94 -16.95 -17.62
CA HIS A 203 -3.01 -16.55 -16.71
C HIS A 203 -2.48 -15.94 -15.39
N GLY A 204 -1.24 -16.28 -15.00
CA GLY A 204 -0.52 -15.66 -13.89
C GLY A 204 -0.23 -14.17 -14.13
N ALA A 205 0.26 -13.80 -15.31
CA ALA A 205 0.53 -12.41 -15.71
C ALA A 205 -0.69 -11.49 -15.64
N LEU A 206 -1.88 -11.99 -15.94
CA LEU A 206 -3.11 -11.20 -15.89
C LEU A 206 -3.57 -10.91 -14.45
N ARG A 207 -3.10 -11.70 -13.48
CA ARG A 207 -3.59 -11.68 -12.09
C ARG A 207 -2.52 -11.28 -11.07
N ALA A 208 -1.26 -11.26 -11.48
CA ALA A 208 -0.16 -10.83 -10.63
C ALA A 208 -0.23 -9.31 -10.39
N PRO A 209 0.01 -8.86 -9.15
CA PRO A 209 0.15 -7.43 -8.87
C PRO A 209 1.40 -6.87 -9.55
N ASP A 210 1.32 -5.60 -9.95
CA ASP A 210 2.52 -4.83 -10.25
C ASP A 210 3.35 -4.67 -8.97
N LEU A 211 4.67 -4.81 -9.06
CA LEU A 211 5.61 -4.67 -7.95
C LEU A 211 6.38 -3.34 -7.98
N THR A 212 6.18 -2.49 -9.01
CA THR A 212 6.87 -1.20 -9.18
C THR A 212 6.85 -0.35 -7.91
N HIS A 213 5.69 -0.22 -7.26
CA HIS A 213 5.55 0.52 -6.01
C HIS A 213 5.31 -0.41 -4.82
N ALA A 214 5.94 -1.58 -4.79
CA ALA A 214 5.82 -2.54 -3.68
C ALA A 214 6.17 -1.90 -2.33
N TRP A 215 7.22 -1.09 -2.28
CA TRP A 215 7.69 -0.42 -1.07
C TRP A 215 6.65 0.52 -0.41
N GLN A 216 5.74 1.10 -1.20
CA GLN A 216 4.68 1.96 -0.67
C GLN A 216 3.48 1.18 -0.13
N ARG A 217 3.37 -0.11 -0.46
CA ARG A 217 2.15 -0.90 -0.27
C ARG A 217 2.34 -2.14 0.58
N LEU A 218 3.55 -2.68 0.65
CA LEU A 218 3.86 -3.95 1.28
C LEU A 218 4.78 -3.74 2.47
N ARG A 219 4.51 -4.48 3.55
CA ARG A 219 5.45 -4.60 4.67
C ARG A 219 6.65 -5.45 4.22
N PRO A 220 7.90 -5.02 4.47
CA PRO A 220 9.07 -5.74 4.00
C PRO A 220 9.17 -7.18 4.53
N ALA A 221 8.89 -7.39 5.82
CA ALA A 221 8.94 -8.71 6.42
C ALA A 221 7.90 -9.68 5.82
N TRP A 222 6.72 -9.17 5.47
CA TRP A 222 5.70 -9.95 4.76
C TRP A 222 6.13 -10.27 3.33
N LEU A 223 6.76 -9.33 2.64
CA LEU A 223 7.28 -9.56 1.29
C LEU A 223 8.33 -10.68 1.28
N LEU A 224 9.22 -10.72 2.26
CA LEU A 224 10.17 -11.81 2.40
C LEU A 224 9.44 -13.14 2.64
N ALA A 225 8.56 -13.16 3.65
CA ALA A 225 7.88 -14.38 4.05
C ALA A 225 7.00 -14.99 2.93
N VAL A 226 6.36 -14.14 2.11
CA VAL A 226 5.55 -14.59 0.97
C VAL A 226 6.38 -15.04 -0.23
N ILE A 227 7.61 -14.54 -0.39
CA ILE A 227 8.54 -15.01 -1.44
C ILE A 227 9.04 -16.42 -1.09
N GLN A 228 9.27 -16.68 0.20
CA GLN A 228 9.72 -17.98 0.70
C GLN A 228 8.62 -19.03 0.64
N HIS A 229 7.45 -18.72 1.20
CA HIS A 229 6.34 -19.66 1.35
C HIS A 229 5.00 -19.01 1.02
N PRO A 230 4.70 -18.72 -0.26
CA PRO A 230 3.48 -18.02 -0.66
C PRO A 230 2.20 -18.70 -0.16
N SER A 231 2.13 -20.04 -0.13
CA SER A 231 0.94 -20.77 0.33
C SER A 231 0.62 -20.56 1.82
N ASP A 232 1.61 -20.28 2.67
CA ASP A 232 1.41 -20.06 4.10
C ASP A 232 0.79 -18.69 4.42
N TRP A 233 0.99 -17.72 3.53
CA TRP A 233 0.60 -16.32 3.70
C TRP A 233 -0.58 -15.91 2.81
N MET A 234 -0.72 -16.55 1.65
CA MET A 234 -1.83 -16.35 0.72
C MET A 234 -2.22 -17.68 0.05
N PRO A 235 -2.85 -18.62 0.78
CA PRO A 235 -3.25 -19.93 0.23
C PRO A 235 -4.21 -19.82 -0.96
N TRP A 236 -4.95 -18.70 -1.08
CA TRP A 236 -5.82 -18.38 -2.23
C TRP A 236 -5.06 -17.83 -3.45
N SER A 237 -3.76 -17.56 -3.34
CA SER A 237 -2.94 -17.02 -4.43
C SER A 237 -2.60 -18.07 -5.48
N ARG A 238 -2.42 -17.65 -6.73
CA ARG A 238 -1.85 -18.48 -7.82
C ARG A 238 -0.32 -18.37 -7.92
N MET A 239 0.32 -17.68 -6.99
CA MET A 239 1.78 -17.62 -6.92
C MET A 239 2.29 -19.01 -6.50
N PRO A 240 3.11 -19.68 -7.33
CA PRO A 240 3.61 -21.02 -7.02
C PRO A 240 4.68 -20.96 -5.93
N GLU A 241 4.92 -22.09 -5.27
CA GLU A 241 6.12 -22.27 -4.45
C GLU A 241 7.37 -22.13 -5.33
N LEU A 242 8.23 -21.17 -5.00
CA LEU A 242 9.37 -20.79 -5.83
C LEU A 242 10.63 -21.60 -5.54
N ASN A 243 10.66 -22.32 -4.40
CA ASN A 243 11.85 -23.02 -3.89
C ASN A 243 13.10 -22.12 -3.88
N VAL A 244 12.91 -20.85 -3.48
CA VAL A 244 14.00 -19.88 -3.27
C VAL A 244 14.83 -20.29 -2.06
N THR A 245 16.13 -19.99 -2.09
CA THR A 245 16.93 -20.09 -0.87
C THR A 245 16.60 -18.92 0.06
N GLU A 246 16.90 -19.07 1.36
CA GLU A 246 16.73 -17.97 2.33
C GLU A 246 17.46 -16.70 1.89
N GLU A 247 18.71 -16.85 1.44
CA GLU A 247 19.57 -15.75 0.96
C GLU A 247 18.97 -15.09 -0.30
N ASP A 248 18.60 -15.90 -1.29
CA ASP A 248 17.99 -15.38 -2.52
C ASP A 248 16.66 -14.67 -2.25
N ALA A 249 15.86 -15.17 -1.30
CA ALA A 249 14.61 -14.54 -0.91
C ALA A 249 14.83 -13.15 -0.29
N GLN A 250 15.88 -13.00 0.53
CA GLN A 250 16.26 -11.71 1.11
C GLN A 250 16.71 -10.71 0.04
N ASP A 251 17.55 -11.14 -0.91
CA ASP A 251 18.00 -10.25 -1.99
C ASP A 251 16.89 -9.95 -3.00
N LEU A 252 15.98 -10.88 -3.27
CA LEU A 252 14.77 -10.64 -4.05
C LEU A 252 13.84 -9.63 -3.38
N ALA A 253 13.55 -9.82 -2.08
CA ALA A 253 12.71 -8.90 -1.32
C ALA A 253 13.32 -7.51 -1.27
N TRP A 254 14.63 -7.42 -0.99
CA TRP A 254 15.38 -6.16 -1.03
C TRP A 254 15.31 -5.51 -2.41
N TYR A 255 15.51 -6.29 -3.48
CA TYR A 255 15.46 -5.79 -4.86
C TYR A 255 14.08 -5.27 -5.23
N ILE A 256 13.01 -5.97 -4.90
CA ILE A 256 11.63 -5.51 -5.16
C ILE A 256 11.34 -4.17 -4.45
N LEU A 257 11.90 -3.97 -3.25
CA LEU A 257 11.75 -2.72 -2.50
C LEU A 257 12.67 -1.61 -2.99
N ASN A 258 13.79 -1.94 -3.65
CA ASN A 258 14.86 -0.99 -3.98
C ASN A 258 15.16 -0.77 -5.46
N ALA A 259 14.62 -1.58 -6.36
CA ALA A 259 14.89 -1.50 -7.80
C ALA A 259 14.36 -0.23 -8.46
N ILE A 260 13.32 0.37 -7.89
CA ILE A 260 12.74 1.62 -8.36
C ILE A 260 13.34 2.73 -7.51
N PRO A 261 14.06 3.72 -8.06
CA PRO A 261 14.59 4.85 -7.30
C PRO A 261 13.48 5.62 -6.57
N SER A 262 13.83 6.27 -5.47
CA SER A 262 12.89 7.16 -4.80
C SER A 262 12.66 8.37 -5.70
N PRO A 263 11.42 8.87 -5.79
CA PRO A 263 11.17 10.07 -6.57
C PRO A 263 11.99 11.24 -5.99
N PRO A 264 12.51 12.12 -6.85
CA PRO A 264 13.21 13.31 -6.38
C PRO A 264 12.24 14.23 -5.62
N THR A 265 12.74 14.92 -4.60
CA THR A 265 11.94 15.76 -3.69
C THR A 265 12.14 17.26 -3.92
N ASP A 266 12.84 17.62 -5.00
CA ASP A 266 13.17 19.00 -5.38
C ASP A 266 12.05 19.69 -6.16
N VAL A 267 11.10 18.94 -6.72
CA VAL A 267 9.90 19.50 -7.36
C VAL A 267 9.00 20.12 -6.29
N THR A 268 8.76 21.44 -6.39
CA THR A 268 7.97 22.20 -5.40
C THR A 268 6.49 22.28 -5.78
N ALA A 269 5.62 22.48 -4.78
CA ALA A 269 4.19 22.78 -5.03
C ALA A 269 3.99 24.01 -5.92
N ALA A 270 4.85 25.02 -5.81
CA ALA A 270 4.80 26.22 -6.63
C ALA A 270 5.06 25.91 -8.12
N ARG A 271 6.09 25.09 -8.40
CA ARG A 271 6.40 24.63 -9.76
C ARG A 271 5.25 23.83 -10.37
N VAL A 272 4.63 22.93 -9.59
CA VAL A 272 3.46 22.18 -10.06
C VAL A 272 2.25 23.09 -10.28
N ALA A 273 2.02 24.08 -9.41
CA ALA A 273 0.94 25.05 -9.60
C ALA A 273 1.13 25.90 -10.86
N GLU A 274 2.37 26.31 -11.18
CA GLU A 274 2.71 26.97 -12.45
C GLU A 274 2.39 26.07 -13.65
N LEU A 275 2.89 24.83 -13.65
CA LEU A 275 2.63 23.86 -14.72
C LEU A 275 1.13 23.64 -14.95
N LEU A 276 0.36 23.44 -13.88
CA LEU A 276 -1.10 23.23 -13.98
C LEU A 276 -1.84 24.51 -14.37
N GLY A 277 -1.36 25.68 -13.93
CA GLY A 277 -1.86 26.98 -14.35
C GLY A 277 -1.70 27.18 -15.86
N ASP A 278 -0.52 26.91 -16.39
CA ASP A 278 -0.21 27.11 -17.81
C ASP A 278 -0.97 26.14 -18.72
N LYS A 279 -1.10 24.87 -18.30
CA LYS A 279 -1.62 23.80 -19.16
C LYS A 279 -3.10 23.50 -18.96
N CYS A 280 -3.66 23.83 -17.79
CA CYS A 280 -4.99 23.36 -17.41
C CYS A 280 -5.97 24.48 -17.02
N ALA A 281 -5.50 25.71 -16.75
CA ALA A 281 -6.36 26.78 -16.24
C ALA A 281 -7.43 27.27 -17.22
N SER A 282 -7.29 27.00 -18.52
CA SER A 282 -8.29 27.38 -19.53
C SER A 282 -9.67 26.79 -19.24
N CYS A 283 -9.72 25.56 -18.71
CA CYS A 283 -10.93 24.86 -18.29
C CYS A 283 -11.04 24.71 -16.76
N HIS A 284 -9.92 24.51 -16.07
CA HIS A 284 -9.86 24.30 -14.63
C HIS A 284 -9.42 25.56 -13.87
N GLY A 285 -9.88 26.73 -14.31
CA GLY A 285 -9.57 28.02 -13.72
C GLY A 285 -10.77 28.97 -13.72
N GLY A 286 -10.57 30.20 -13.24
CA GLY A 286 -11.60 31.24 -13.22
C GLY A 286 -12.80 30.95 -12.31
N ASN A 287 -13.95 31.56 -12.63
CA ASN A 287 -15.16 31.55 -11.79
C ASN A 287 -16.09 30.36 -12.04
N SER A 288 -15.87 29.57 -13.09
CA SER A 288 -16.72 28.43 -13.44
C SER A 288 -15.88 27.28 -14.00
N PRO A 289 -14.99 26.70 -13.18
CA PRO A 289 -14.10 25.63 -13.63
C PRO A 289 -14.86 24.32 -13.88
N ASP A 290 -14.39 23.56 -14.86
CA ASP A 290 -14.91 22.23 -15.16
C ASP A 290 -14.82 21.31 -13.94
N ALA A 291 -15.91 20.58 -13.68
CA ALA A 291 -16.09 19.73 -12.50
C ALA A 291 -15.84 20.46 -11.16
N GLY A 292 -15.91 21.79 -11.12
CA GLY A 292 -15.59 22.57 -9.92
C GLY A 292 -14.11 22.52 -9.51
N LEU A 293 -13.23 21.94 -10.34
CA LEU A 293 -11.81 21.76 -10.06
C LEU A 293 -11.01 23.00 -10.45
N ASN A 294 -10.43 23.68 -9.46
CA ASN A 294 -9.58 24.85 -9.72
C ASN A 294 -8.10 24.48 -9.55
N LEU A 295 -7.34 24.49 -10.64
CA LEU A 295 -5.91 24.15 -10.68
C LEU A 295 -4.99 25.38 -10.65
N THR A 296 -5.56 26.59 -10.61
CA THR A 296 -4.82 27.86 -10.57
C THR A 296 -4.31 28.23 -9.17
N SER A 297 -4.65 27.43 -8.16
CA SER A 297 -4.25 27.64 -6.77
C SER A 297 -4.13 26.32 -6.04
N LEU A 298 -3.24 26.27 -5.05
CA LEU A 298 -3.05 25.08 -4.22
C LEU A 298 -4.32 24.75 -3.41
N ASP A 299 -5.01 25.76 -2.91
CA ASP A 299 -6.28 25.61 -2.21
C ASP A 299 -7.38 25.05 -3.13
N GLY A 300 -7.43 25.50 -4.39
CA GLY A 300 -8.29 24.89 -5.41
C GLY A 300 -7.98 23.42 -5.67
N LEU A 301 -6.69 23.08 -5.79
CA LEU A 301 -6.22 21.71 -5.99
C LEU A 301 -6.62 20.81 -4.80
N ARG A 302 -6.47 21.32 -3.57
CA ARG A 302 -6.86 20.65 -2.32
C ARG A 302 -8.36 20.40 -2.20
N ARG A 303 -9.19 21.38 -2.59
CA ARG A 303 -10.66 21.20 -2.64
C ARG A 303 -11.07 20.06 -3.58
N GLY A 304 -10.25 19.79 -4.59
CA GLY A 304 -10.45 18.71 -5.53
C GLY A 304 -11.59 18.96 -6.52
N ALA A 305 -12.00 17.90 -7.21
CA ALA A 305 -13.03 17.92 -8.23
C ALA A 305 -14.37 17.38 -7.70
N ILE A 306 -15.47 17.73 -8.35
CA ILE A 306 -16.79 17.16 -8.14
C ILE A 306 -16.97 15.98 -9.11
N ASP A 307 -17.35 14.81 -8.60
CA ASP A 307 -17.69 13.67 -9.45
C ASP A 307 -19.11 13.73 -10.00
N ASP A 308 -19.47 12.79 -10.88
CA ASP A 308 -20.81 12.71 -11.50
C ASP A 308 -21.95 12.52 -10.49
N LEU A 309 -21.61 12.16 -9.24
CA LEU A 309 -22.56 11.98 -8.13
C LEU A 309 -22.62 13.22 -7.22
N GLY A 310 -21.93 14.31 -7.57
CA GLY A 310 -21.92 15.56 -6.82
C GLY A 310 -20.99 15.57 -5.60
N ASN A 311 -20.16 14.54 -5.41
CA ASN A 311 -19.25 14.46 -4.27
C ASN A 311 -17.89 15.09 -4.59
N ARG A 312 -17.30 15.78 -3.61
CA ARG A 312 -15.91 16.24 -3.75
C ARG A 312 -14.94 15.08 -3.63
N ARG A 313 -13.92 15.08 -4.49
CA ARG A 313 -12.85 14.10 -4.61
C ARG A 313 -11.52 14.83 -4.66
N GLU A 314 -10.55 14.42 -3.85
CA GLU A 314 -9.18 14.93 -3.96
C GLU A 314 -8.69 14.80 -5.41
N ALA A 315 -8.14 15.89 -5.96
CA ALA A 315 -7.45 15.82 -7.24
C ALA A 315 -6.09 15.11 -7.09
N VAL A 316 -5.43 15.31 -5.95
CA VAL A 316 -4.12 14.75 -5.65
C VAL A 316 -4.17 13.92 -4.37
N VAL A 317 -3.77 12.66 -4.49
CA VAL A 317 -3.51 11.76 -3.37
C VAL A 317 -1.99 11.59 -3.26
N PRO A 318 -1.34 12.19 -2.25
CA PRO A 318 0.10 12.05 -2.02
C PRO A 318 0.56 10.58 -1.97
N PHE A 319 1.76 10.28 -2.45
CA PHE A 319 2.34 8.92 -2.46
C PHE A 319 1.46 7.87 -3.19
N ALA A 320 0.62 8.30 -4.13
CA ALA A 320 -0.22 7.40 -4.92
C ALA A 320 0.12 7.53 -6.40
N GLU A 321 0.65 6.46 -7.00
CA GLU A 321 0.95 6.34 -8.44
C GLU A 321 -0.26 6.60 -9.34
N ASN A 322 -1.44 6.37 -8.78
CA ASN A 322 -2.75 6.47 -9.40
C ASN A 322 -3.54 7.69 -8.90
N SER A 323 -2.88 8.63 -8.22
CA SER A 323 -3.48 9.89 -7.79
C SER A 323 -4.39 10.41 -8.91
N PRO A 324 -5.64 10.83 -8.63
CA PRO A 324 -6.63 11.08 -9.67
C PRO A 324 -6.13 11.98 -10.81
N LEU A 325 -5.36 13.01 -10.48
CA LEU A 325 -4.68 13.88 -11.45
C LEU A 325 -3.76 13.09 -12.41
N LEU A 326 -2.90 12.20 -11.90
CA LEU A 326 -2.02 11.35 -12.72
C LEU A 326 -2.81 10.35 -13.57
N GLY A 327 -3.87 9.76 -13.01
CA GLY A 327 -4.74 8.84 -13.75
C GLY A 327 -5.37 9.49 -14.99
N ARG A 328 -5.76 10.76 -14.86
CA ARG A 328 -6.26 11.58 -15.98
C ARG A 328 -5.17 11.88 -17.01
N MET A 329 -3.95 12.22 -16.60
CA MET A 329 -2.85 12.49 -17.54
C MET A 329 -2.44 11.25 -18.32
N ASN A 330 -2.37 10.09 -17.65
CA ASN A 330 -1.88 8.84 -18.22
C ASN A 330 -2.93 8.12 -19.09
N GLY A 331 -4.09 8.72 -19.34
CA GLY A 331 -5.19 8.11 -20.12
C GLY A 331 -5.80 6.86 -19.47
N GLN A 332 -5.54 6.63 -18.18
CA GLN A 332 -6.10 5.50 -17.44
C GLN A 332 -7.51 5.86 -16.96
N LYS A 333 -8.47 5.72 -17.89
CA LYS A 333 -9.94 5.54 -17.75
C LYS A 333 -10.71 6.45 -18.71
N ALA A 334 -11.51 5.82 -19.58
CA ALA A 334 -12.87 6.17 -20.07
C ALA A 334 -13.25 7.64 -20.38
N HIS A 335 -12.32 8.57 -20.38
CA HIS A 335 -12.52 9.96 -20.71
C HIS A 335 -11.38 10.37 -21.64
N PRO A 336 -11.66 11.19 -22.65
CA PRO A 336 -10.65 11.59 -23.61
C PRO A 336 -9.42 12.15 -22.89
N GLN A 337 -8.24 11.84 -23.42
CA GLN A 337 -7.03 12.58 -23.11
C GLN A 337 -7.34 14.09 -23.22
N PHE A 338 -6.61 14.89 -22.44
CA PHE A 338 -6.58 16.34 -22.50
C PHE A 338 -6.73 16.87 -23.93
N PRO A 339 -7.33 18.07 -24.12
CA PRO A 339 -7.38 18.70 -25.43
C PRO A 339 -6.03 18.59 -26.13
N ALA A 340 -6.03 18.13 -27.39
CA ALA A 340 -4.80 17.74 -28.09
C ALA A 340 -3.78 18.89 -28.23
N ASP A 341 -4.21 20.13 -28.02
CA ASP A 341 -3.47 21.38 -28.06
C ASP A 341 -2.77 21.78 -26.74
N ALA A 342 -3.03 21.06 -25.63
CA ALA A 342 -2.46 21.38 -24.30
C ALA A 342 -1.80 20.17 -23.59
N ALA A 343 -1.33 19.17 -24.35
CA ALA A 343 -0.69 17.99 -23.78
C ALA A 343 0.61 18.33 -23.01
N LEU A 344 0.82 17.66 -21.88
CA LEU A 344 2.11 17.68 -21.17
C LEU A 344 3.18 16.97 -22.00
N THR A 345 4.39 17.51 -21.98
CA THR A 345 5.59 16.80 -22.43
C THR A 345 5.93 15.64 -21.49
N ASP A 346 6.77 14.70 -21.94
CA ASP A 346 7.23 13.58 -21.10
C ASP A 346 7.93 14.07 -19.82
N ASP A 347 8.71 15.16 -19.91
CA ASP A 347 9.41 15.76 -18.77
C ASP A 347 8.44 16.42 -17.79
N GLU A 348 7.46 17.19 -18.28
CA GLU A 348 6.41 17.81 -17.45
C GLU A 348 5.56 16.74 -16.74
N LEU A 349 5.22 15.65 -17.44
CA LEU A 349 4.51 14.52 -16.85
C LEU A 349 5.37 13.81 -15.80
N ALA A 350 6.67 13.66 -16.03
CA ALA A 350 7.60 13.09 -15.06
C ALA A 350 7.75 13.99 -13.83
N GLU A 351 7.83 15.31 -13.98
CA GLU A 351 7.83 16.28 -12.88
C GLU A 351 6.59 16.13 -12.00
N LEU A 352 5.40 16.15 -12.62
CA LEU A 352 4.12 16.00 -11.91
C LEU A 352 4.02 14.65 -11.19
N THR A 353 4.43 13.57 -11.87
CA THR A 353 4.45 12.21 -11.31
C THR A 353 5.38 12.12 -10.12
N ASN A 354 6.60 12.66 -10.24
CA ASN A 354 7.60 12.66 -9.17
C ASN A 354 7.11 13.44 -7.95
N TRP A 355 6.53 14.62 -8.15
CA TRP A 355 5.97 15.42 -7.07
C TRP A 355 4.90 14.66 -6.29
N VAL A 356 3.93 14.04 -6.97
CA VAL A 356 2.89 13.22 -6.32
C VAL A 356 3.51 12.03 -5.56
N LEU A 357 4.41 11.28 -6.21
CA LEU A 357 5.03 10.09 -5.62
C LEU A 357 5.94 10.42 -4.44
N ALA A 358 6.53 11.62 -4.42
CA ALA A 358 7.31 12.16 -3.31
C ALA A 358 6.46 12.64 -2.13
N GLY A 359 5.13 12.49 -2.21
CA GLY A 359 4.20 12.92 -1.17
C GLY A 359 3.61 14.30 -1.40
N ALA A 360 3.73 14.84 -2.61
CA ALA A 360 3.27 16.17 -2.98
C ALA A 360 3.73 17.22 -1.95
N PRO A 361 5.04 17.42 -1.74
CA PRO A 361 5.56 18.35 -0.74
C PRO A 361 4.93 19.75 -0.91
N GLY A 362 4.52 20.37 0.20
CA GLY A 362 3.73 21.60 0.22
C GLY A 362 2.22 21.42 -0.01
N TYR A 363 1.73 20.25 -0.46
CA TYR A 363 0.30 20.06 -0.78
C TYR A 363 -0.63 20.02 0.43
N ARG A 364 -0.14 19.73 1.63
CA ARG A 364 -0.97 19.64 2.85
C ARG A 364 -0.57 20.65 3.95
N GLU A 365 0.37 21.55 3.64
CA GLU A 365 0.89 22.58 4.56
C GLU A 365 -0.03 23.78 4.76
#